data_AF-M5RSD9-F1
#
_entry.id   AF-M5RSD9-F1
#
_cell.length_a   1.000
_cell.length_b   1.000
_cell.length_c   1.000
_cell.angle_alpha   90.00
_cell.angle_beta   90.00
_cell.angle_gamma   90.00
#
_symmetry.space_group_name_H-M   'P 1'
#
loop_
_entity.id
_entity.type
_entity.pdbx_description
1 polymer ?
#
loop_
_entity_poly.entity_id
_entity_poly.type
_entity_poly.pdbx_seq_one_letter_code
_entity_poly.pdbx_strand_id
1 'polypeptide(L)'
;MSIDSARNPNFHLMSPLLIPPLPSRLSSVPLPPYAFVPGMHPHPVSGVGGHRYRCDEHLGTYDSQTYRRQHCLAIDLLNHGYYWESHEAWEAIWIAADPATLRAAFLKGLIKLAAAGVKARQGSSSGVRRHSDRAAALFLECERDATFECPGEFGITPTWLSQTSLQLAAAAERIVDTTVCPVRRVLPFVIVPDFGSSADFDSAPDFGSAIE
;
A
#
# COMPACT_ATOMS: atom_id res chain seq x y z
N MET A 1 43.51 -30.85 -23.10
CA MET A 1 42.90 -30.13 -24.24
C MET A 1 41.44 -30.57 -24.30
N SER A 2 40.59 -30.06 -23.41
CA SER A 2 39.77 -28.84 -23.55
C SER A 2 38.92 -28.88 -24.83
N ILE A 3 37.70 -29.37 -24.69
CA ILE A 3 36.61 -29.12 -25.63
C ILE A 3 35.54 -28.36 -24.86
N ASP A 4 35.34 -27.13 -25.32
CA ASP A 4 34.50 -26.09 -24.75
C ASP A 4 33.08 -26.57 -24.45
N SER A 5 32.69 -26.45 -23.18
CA SER A 5 31.29 -26.47 -22.78
C SER A 5 30.66 -25.16 -23.29
N ALA A 6 29.89 -25.27 -24.38
CA ALA A 6 29.09 -24.18 -24.90
C ALA A 6 28.19 -23.62 -23.78
N ARG A 7 28.55 -22.42 -23.29
CA ARG A 7 27.67 -21.57 -22.51
C ARG A 7 26.40 -21.36 -23.32
N ASN A 8 25.29 -21.91 -22.84
CA ASN A 8 23.96 -21.65 -23.34
C ASN A 8 23.66 -20.14 -23.20
N PRO A 9 23.57 -19.35 -24.29
CA PRO A 9 23.28 -17.93 -24.23
C PRO A 9 21.77 -17.74 -24.25
N ASN A 10 21.08 -18.33 -23.28
CA ASN A 10 19.71 -17.98 -22.95
C ASN A 10 19.70 -17.35 -21.56
N PHE A 11 20.43 -16.23 -21.45
CA PHE A 11 20.09 -15.21 -20.48
C PHE A 11 18.66 -14.79 -20.86
N HIS A 12 17.67 -15.36 -20.16
CA HIS A 12 16.29 -14.97 -20.30
C HIS A 12 16.23 -13.45 -20.38
N LEU A 13 15.75 -12.95 -21.51
CA LEU A 13 15.20 -11.61 -21.62
C LEU A 13 14.16 -11.50 -20.49
N MET A 14 14.59 -10.93 -19.36
CA MET A 14 13.73 -10.65 -18.23
C MET A 14 12.68 -9.69 -18.75
N SER A 15 11.49 -10.21 -19.07
CA SER A 15 10.38 -9.35 -19.47
C SER A 15 10.23 -8.26 -18.40
N PRO A 16 10.14 -6.97 -18.81
CA PRO A 16 10.00 -5.89 -17.84
C PRO A 16 8.73 -6.16 -17.02
N LEU A 17 8.82 -5.97 -15.71
CA LEU A 17 7.63 -6.04 -14.86
C LEU A 17 6.69 -4.92 -15.29
N LEU A 18 5.57 -5.31 -15.92
CA LEU A 18 4.58 -4.35 -16.41
C LEU A 18 3.87 -3.74 -15.20
N ILE A 19 3.92 -2.41 -15.09
CA ILE A 19 3.12 -1.67 -14.12
C ILE A 19 1.68 -1.61 -14.66
N PRO A 20 0.67 -2.16 -13.97
CA PRO A 20 -0.71 -2.14 -14.45
C PRO A 20 -1.25 -0.70 -14.61
N PRO A 21 -2.25 -0.47 -15.48
CA PRO A 21 -2.97 0.81 -15.50
C PRO A 21 -3.63 1.08 -14.14
N LEU A 22 -3.85 2.35 -13.83
CA LEU A 22 -4.51 2.75 -12.59
C LEU A 22 -6.02 2.45 -12.68
N PRO A 23 -6.64 1.90 -11.62
CA PRO A 23 -8.09 1.84 -11.53
C PRO A 23 -8.67 3.24 -11.23
N SER A 24 -10.00 3.37 -11.31
CA SER A 24 -10.71 4.54 -10.80
C SER A 24 -10.43 4.72 -9.31
N ARG A 25 -10.30 5.98 -8.88
CA ARG A 25 -10.05 6.31 -7.47
C ARG A 25 -11.25 5.99 -6.59
N LEU A 26 -10.97 5.53 -5.38
CA LEU A 26 -11.95 5.20 -4.35
C LEU A 26 -12.29 6.39 -3.44
N SER A 27 -11.40 7.40 -3.39
CA SER A 27 -11.54 8.60 -2.57
C SER A 27 -11.49 9.86 -3.42
N SER A 28 -12.25 10.89 -2.99
CA SER A 28 -12.21 12.24 -3.56
C SER A 28 -11.08 13.12 -2.98
N VAL A 29 -10.39 12.65 -1.94
CA VAL A 29 -9.29 13.39 -1.29
C VAL A 29 -8.16 13.64 -2.31
N PRO A 30 -7.72 14.89 -2.54
CA PRO A 30 -6.61 15.16 -3.47
C PRO A 30 -5.33 14.39 -3.11
N LEU A 31 -4.61 13.90 -4.12
CA LEU A 31 -3.29 13.32 -3.89
C LEU A 31 -2.28 14.42 -3.58
N PRO A 32 -1.28 14.16 -2.71
CA PRO A 32 -0.20 15.11 -2.45
C PRO A 32 0.56 15.52 -3.71
N PRO A 33 1.24 16.68 -3.74
CA PRO A 33 2.03 17.10 -4.90
C PRO A 33 3.27 16.23 -5.15
N TYR A 34 3.72 15.47 -4.15
CA TYR A 34 4.85 14.54 -4.24
C TYR A 34 4.68 13.39 -3.23
N ALA A 35 5.27 12.24 -3.55
CA ALA A 35 5.36 11.10 -2.65
C ALA A 35 6.64 11.19 -1.79
N PHE A 36 6.51 11.05 -0.48
CA PHE A 36 7.67 11.10 0.39
C PHE A 36 8.54 9.85 0.24
N VAL A 37 9.81 10.10 -0.05
CA VAL A 37 10.87 9.10 -0.02
C VAL A 37 11.99 9.69 0.82
N PRO A 38 12.37 9.07 1.95
CA PRO A 38 13.42 9.62 2.81
C PRO A 38 14.72 9.80 2.02
N GLY A 39 15.29 11.00 2.08
CA GLY A 39 16.48 11.41 1.34
C GLY A 39 16.22 12.04 -0.04
N MET A 40 14.98 12.04 -0.55
CA MET A 40 14.64 12.65 -1.84
C MET A 40 13.76 13.89 -1.73
N HIS A 41 12.79 13.88 -0.81
CA HIS A 41 11.81 14.96 -0.67
C HIS A 41 11.74 15.48 0.77
N PRO A 42 11.28 16.72 0.98
CA PRO A 42 11.01 17.25 2.31
C PRO A 42 10.04 16.35 3.07
N HIS A 43 10.32 16.12 4.36
CA HIS A 43 9.46 15.30 5.20
C HIS A 43 8.05 15.91 5.30
N PRO A 44 6.96 15.14 5.07
CA PRO A 44 5.59 15.66 5.00
C PRO A 44 5.13 16.40 6.25
N VAL A 45 5.46 15.87 7.44
CA VAL A 45 5.02 16.43 8.73
C VAL A 45 6.01 17.44 9.33
N SER A 46 7.31 17.11 9.38
CA SER A 46 8.32 17.91 10.08
C SER A 46 9.12 18.86 9.20
N GLY A 47 9.06 18.71 7.87
CA GLY A 47 9.75 19.58 6.92
C GLY A 47 8.93 20.83 6.61
N VAL A 48 9.56 22.00 6.56
CA VAL A 48 8.89 23.28 6.24
C VAL A 48 8.20 23.28 4.86
N GLY A 49 8.69 22.46 3.92
CA GLY A 49 8.06 22.21 2.62
C GLY A 49 7.17 20.97 2.56
N GLY A 50 6.82 20.40 3.72
CA GLY A 50 6.02 19.19 3.88
C GLY A 50 4.56 19.39 3.50
N HIS A 51 3.98 18.49 2.71
CA HIS A 51 2.57 18.58 2.30
C HIS A 51 1.56 18.27 3.43
N ARG A 52 2.03 17.97 4.64
CA ARG A 52 1.24 17.85 5.88
C ARG A 52 1.85 18.67 7.02
N TYR A 53 2.71 19.64 6.69
CA TYR A 53 3.41 20.45 7.69
C TYR A 53 2.39 21.28 8.49
N ARG A 54 2.36 21.09 9.81
CA ARG A 54 1.40 21.71 10.75
C ARG A 54 -0.08 21.32 10.56
N CYS A 55 -0.37 20.22 9.86
CA CYS A 55 -1.69 19.61 9.95
C CYS A 55 -1.74 18.67 11.15
N ASP A 56 -2.49 19.04 12.19
CA ASP A 56 -2.83 18.12 13.27
C ASP A 56 -3.91 17.13 12.78
N GLU A 57 -3.53 15.89 12.52
CA GLU A 57 -4.51 14.80 12.41
C GLU A 57 -4.91 14.38 13.83
N HIS A 58 -6.14 14.73 14.22
CA HIS A 58 -6.72 14.18 15.43
C HIS A 58 -6.97 12.68 15.24
N LEU A 59 -6.29 11.86 16.05
CA LEU A 59 -6.62 10.46 16.25
C LEU A 59 -7.98 10.39 16.99
N GLY A 60 -9.07 10.53 16.24
CA GLY A 60 -10.42 10.33 16.74
C GLY A 60 -10.78 8.85 16.81
N THR A 61 -11.91 8.55 17.45
CA THR A 61 -12.53 7.22 17.34
C THR A 61 -12.92 6.95 15.88
N TYR A 62 -12.44 5.84 15.33
CA TYR A 62 -12.84 5.40 13.99
C TYR A 62 -14.17 4.65 14.07
N ASP A 63 -15.23 5.27 13.58
CA ASP A 63 -16.44 4.54 13.20
C ASP A 63 -16.21 3.74 11.91
N SER A 64 -17.15 2.86 11.56
CA SER A 64 -17.04 2.00 10.37
C SER A 64 -16.89 2.80 9.07
N GLN A 65 -17.54 3.97 8.96
CA GLN A 65 -17.49 4.79 7.75
C GLN A 65 -16.13 5.48 7.60
N THR A 66 -15.60 6.04 8.68
CA THR A 66 -14.28 6.70 8.71
C THR A 66 -13.17 5.69 8.49
N TYR A 67 -13.30 4.49 9.06
CA TYR A 67 -12.40 3.37 8.78
C TYR A 67 -12.40 3.01 7.29
N ARG A 68 -13.58 2.81 6.67
CA ARG A 68 -13.71 2.53 5.24
C ARG A 68 -13.09 3.63 4.37
N ARG A 69 -13.38 4.91 4.67
CA ARG A 69 -12.82 6.07 3.95
C ARG A 69 -11.29 6.10 4.02
N GLN A 70 -10.73 5.88 5.20
CA GLN A 70 -9.29 5.85 5.41
C GLN A 70 -8.63 4.70 4.66
N HIS A 71 -9.25 3.51 4.69
CA HIS A 71 -8.78 2.35 3.94
C HIS A 71 -8.79 2.59 2.42
N CYS A 72 -9.86 3.18 1.87
CA CYS A 72 -9.96 3.56 0.46
C CYS A 72 -8.89 4.59 0.05
N LEU A 73 -8.64 5.61 0.90
CA LEU A 73 -7.57 6.58 0.68
C LEU A 73 -6.19 5.90 0.64
N ALA A 74 -5.92 4.99 1.58
CA ALA A 74 -4.64 4.28 1.62
C ALA A 74 -4.40 3.40 0.37
N ILE A 75 -5.45 2.79 -0.18
CA ILE A 75 -5.40 2.06 -1.47
C ILE A 75 -5.08 3.01 -2.63
N ASP A 76 -5.77 4.15 -2.73
CA ASP A 76 -5.49 5.17 -3.75
C ASP A 76 -4.02 5.62 -3.67
N LEU A 77 -3.54 5.95 -2.47
CA LEU A 77 -2.15 6.35 -2.24
C LEU A 77 -1.16 5.26 -2.69
N LEU A 78 -1.39 4.01 -2.31
CA LEU A 78 -0.53 2.88 -2.72
C LEU A 78 -0.49 2.74 -4.25
N ASN A 79 -1.66 2.67 -4.88
CA ASN A 79 -1.80 2.46 -6.32
C ASN A 79 -1.09 3.57 -7.11
N HIS A 80 -1.16 4.81 -6.63
CA HIS A 80 -0.57 5.97 -7.27
C HIS A 80 0.91 6.19 -6.95
N GLY A 81 1.53 5.42 -6.05
CA GLY A 81 2.97 5.50 -5.75
C GLY A 81 3.33 6.33 -4.51
N TYR A 82 2.34 6.72 -3.71
CA TYR A 82 2.49 7.42 -2.42
C TYR A 82 2.63 6.41 -1.29
N TYR A 83 3.70 5.61 -1.36
CA TYR A 83 3.87 4.43 -0.50
C TYR A 83 4.02 4.79 0.97
N TRP A 84 4.67 5.90 1.28
CA TRP A 84 4.81 6.34 2.66
C TRP A 84 3.48 6.89 3.20
N GLU A 85 2.77 7.67 2.40
CA GLU A 85 1.47 8.22 2.79
C GLU A 85 0.42 7.11 2.98
N SER A 86 0.47 6.08 2.13
CA SER A 86 -0.34 4.87 2.28
C SER A 86 -0.01 4.12 3.58
N HIS A 87 1.28 4.02 3.92
CA HIS A 87 1.74 3.47 5.20
C HIS A 87 1.13 4.20 6.38
N GLU A 88 1.23 5.55 6.43
CA GLU A 88 0.65 6.36 7.51
C GLU A 88 -0.86 6.20 7.57
N ALA A 89 -1.54 6.18 6.41
CA ALA A 89 -2.98 6.10 6.36
C ALA A 89 -3.50 4.78 6.96
N TRP A 90 -2.84 3.65 6.67
CA TRP A 90 -3.14 2.37 7.31
C TRP A 90 -2.66 2.29 8.77
N GLU A 91 -1.55 2.94 9.13
CA GLU A 91 -1.08 3.01 10.52
C GLU A 91 -2.09 3.70 11.43
N ALA A 92 -2.75 4.76 10.96
CA ALA A 92 -3.77 5.46 11.74
C ALA A 92 -4.93 4.55 12.18
N ILE A 93 -5.46 3.72 11.27
CA ILE A 93 -6.51 2.74 11.61
C ILE A 93 -5.97 1.50 12.32
N TRP A 94 -4.69 1.17 12.18
CA TRP A 94 -4.04 0.11 12.93
C TRP A 94 -3.87 0.46 14.41
N ILE A 95 -3.48 1.71 14.71
CA ILE A 95 -3.38 2.22 16.09
C ILE A 95 -4.73 2.15 16.81
N ALA A 96 -5.83 2.38 16.07
CA ALA A 96 -7.18 2.29 16.62
C ALA A 96 -7.72 0.85 16.75
N ALA A 97 -7.06 -0.14 16.14
CA ALA A 97 -7.47 -1.54 16.20
C ALA A 97 -6.92 -2.24 17.46
N ASP A 98 -7.66 -3.22 17.98
CA ASP A 98 -7.16 -4.07 19.06
C ASP A 98 -5.97 -4.91 18.57
N PRO A 99 -4.75 -4.75 19.14
CA PRO A 99 -3.55 -5.46 18.70
C PRO A 99 -3.64 -6.99 18.75
N ALA A 100 -4.57 -7.56 19.54
CA ALA A 100 -4.78 -9.01 19.65
C ALA A 100 -5.62 -9.60 18.51
N THR A 101 -6.12 -8.78 17.58
CA THR A 101 -7.05 -9.21 16.53
C THR A 101 -6.37 -9.48 15.19
N LEU A 102 -6.97 -10.36 14.39
CA LEU A 102 -6.54 -10.58 12.99
C LEU A 102 -6.71 -9.33 12.12
N ARG A 103 -7.66 -8.45 12.45
CA ARG A 103 -7.76 -7.11 11.84
C ARG A 103 -6.46 -6.33 12.00
N ALA A 104 -5.91 -6.27 13.21
CA ALA A 104 -4.64 -5.60 13.45
C ALA A 104 -3.46 -6.29 12.74
N ALA A 105 -3.45 -7.63 12.66
CA ALA A 105 -2.46 -8.38 11.90
C ALA A 105 -2.52 -8.08 10.39
N PHE A 106 -3.73 -8.04 9.82
CA PHE A 106 -3.99 -7.74 8.41
C PHE A 106 -3.55 -6.31 8.05
N LEU A 107 -3.96 -5.32 8.84
CA LEU A 107 -3.52 -3.93 8.69
C LEU A 107 -2.00 -3.81 8.77
N LYS A 108 -1.37 -4.50 9.72
CA LYS A 108 0.09 -4.56 9.81
C LYS A 108 0.73 -5.17 8.56
N GLY A 109 0.07 -6.12 7.91
CA GLY A 109 0.48 -6.68 6.62
C GLY A 109 0.49 -5.61 5.53
N LEU A 110 -0.59 -4.83 5.41
CA LEU A 110 -0.72 -3.74 4.45
C LEU A 110 0.34 -2.64 4.69
N ILE A 111 0.57 -2.27 5.95
CA ILE A 111 1.63 -1.33 6.36
C ILE A 111 3.01 -1.84 5.91
N LYS A 112 3.30 -3.13 6.09
CA LYS A 112 4.57 -3.73 5.63
C LYS A 112 4.67 -3.74 4.11
N LEU A 113 3.59 -4.01 3.39
CA LEU A 113 3.57 -3.98 1.94
C LEU A 113 3.81 -2.56 1.39
N ALA A 114 3.19 -1.54 1.99
CA ALA A 114 3.47 -0.13 1.68
C ALA A 114 4.94 0.23 1.96
N ALA A 115 5.48 -0.20 3.10
CA ALA A 115 6.89 0.01 3.43
C ALA A 115 7.85 -0.65 2.41
N ALA A 116 7.48 -1.78 1.79
CA ALA A 116 8.25 -2.36 0.71
C ALA A 116 8.33 -1.42 -0.51
N GLY A 117 7.23 -0.74 -0.86
CA GLY A 117 7.22 0.31 -1.90
C GLY A 117 8.15 1.48 -1.57
N VAL A 118 8.17 1.94 -0.32
CA VAL A 118 9.15 2.95 0.15
C VAL A 118 10.58 2.45 -0.04
N LYS A 119 10.87 1.20 0.34
CA LYS A 119 12.22 0.61 0.20
C LYS A 119 12.63 0.44 -1.27
N ALA A 120 11.70 0.09 -2.14
CA ALA A 120 11.94 0.04 -3.58
C ALA A 120 12.38 1.43 -4.11
N ARG A 121 11.70 2.49 -3.67
CA ARG A 121 12.05 3.88 -4.00
C ARG A 121 13.38 4.36 -3.40
N GLN A 122 13.80 3.77 -2.28
CA GLN A 122 15.12 4.01 -1.69
C GLN A 122 16.25 3.20 -2.35
N GLY A 123 15.96 2.36 -3.35
CA GLY A 123 16.96 1.48 -3.96
C GLY A 123 17.31 0.26 -3.10
N SER A 124 16.54 -0.03 -2.05
CA SER A 124 16.84 -1.09 -1.08
C SER A 124 16.11 -2.39 -1.40
N SER A 125 16.68 -3.23 -2.25
CA SER A 125 16.10 -4.55 -2.60
C SER A 125 16.04 -5.50 -1.39
N SER A 126 17.01 -5.42 -0.47
CA SER A 126 16.95 -6.14 0.83
C SER A 126 15.79 -5.67 1.70
N GLY A 127 15.52 -4.36 1.72
CA GLY A 127 14.37 -3.78 2.39
C GLY A 127 13.06 -4.27 1.78
N VAL A 128 12.95 -4.26 0.44
CA VAL A 128 11.78 -4.80 -0.27
C VAL A 128 11.51 -6.24 0.15
N ARG A 129 12.51 -7.14 0.08
CA ARG A 129 12.38 -8.54 0.49
C ARG A 129 11.87 -8.67 1.91
N ARG A 130 12.58 -8.08 2.87
CA ARG A 130 12.24 -8.17 4.31
C ARG A 130 10.81 -7.73 4.61
N HIS A 131 10.39 -6.61 4.03
CA HIS A 131 9.05 -6.06 4.27
C HIS A 131 7.97 -6.90 3.58
N SER A 132 8.21 -7.36 2.36
CA SER A 132 7.28 -8.20 1.61
C SER A 132 7.12 -9.59 2.24
N ASP A 133 8.22 -10.22 2.67
CA ASP A 133 8.17 -11.50 3.38
C ASP A 133 7.38 -11.40 4.69
N ARG A 134 7.56 -10.31 5.44
CA ARG A 134 6.79 -10.10 6.67
C ARG A 134 5.32 -9.84 6.38
N ALA A 135 4.99 -9.10 5.32
CA ALA A 135 3.62 -8.88 4.88
C ALA A 135 2.96 -10.22 4.51
N ALA A 136 3.63 -11.05 3.70
CA ALA A 136 3.16 -12.38 3.33
C ALA A 136 2.86 -13.24 4.56
N ALA A 137 3.75 -13.27 5.55
CA ALA A 137 3.54 -14.03 6.78
C ALA A 137 2.31 -13.57 7.58
N LEU A 138 2.02 -12.27 7.62
CA LEU A 138 0.82 -11.73 8.30
C LEU A 138 -0.47 -12.10 7.56
N PHE A 139 -0.46 -12.05 6.23
CA PHE A 139 -1.62 -12.43 5.44
C PHE A 139 -1.90 -13.93 5.49
N LEU A 140 -0.85 -14.76 5.50
CA LEU A 140 -0.98 -16.21 5.69
C LEU A 140 -1.54 -16.58 7.08
N GLU A 141 -1.25 -15.77 8.11
CA GLU A 141 -1.85 -15.94 9.43
C GLU A 141 -3.36 -15.68 9.38
N CYS A 142 -3.78 -14.61 8.71
CA CYS A 142 -5.20 -14.28 8.53
C CYS A 142 -5.94 -15.33 7.68
N GLU A 143 -5.29 -15.88 6.65
CA GLU A 143 -5.85 -16.91 5.77
C GLU A 143 -6.14 -18.23 6.49
N ARG A 144 -5.37 -18.56 7.53
CA ARG A 144 -5.53 -19.81 8.29
C ARG A 144 -6.73 -19.80 9.22
N ASP A 145 -7.26 -18.62 9.54
CA ASP A 145 -8.39 -18.48 10.44
C ASP A 145 -9.68 -18.30 9.64
N ALA A 146 -10.54 -19.32 9.69
CA ALA A 146 -11.82 -19.33 8.98
C ALA A 146 -12.83 -18.27 9.50
N THR A 147 -12.56 -17.63 10.64
CA THR A 147 -13.42 -16.59 11.21
C THR A 147 -13.09 -15.19 10.71
N PHE A 148 -11.99 -15.01 9.96
CA PHE A 148 -11.61 -13.71 9.43
C PHE A 148 -12.47 -13.32 8.22
N GLU A 149 -13.39 -12.36 8.42
CA GLU A 149 -14.33 -11.91 7.39
C GLU A 149 -13.63 -11.08 6.29
N CYS A 150 -13.28 -11.76 5.19
CA CYS A 150 -12.70 -11.15 4.00
C CYS A 150 -13.30 -11.78 2.73
N PRO A 151 -13.61 -11.01 1.67
CA PRO A 151 -13.23 -9.61 1.43
C PRO A 151 -14.13 -8.56 2.09
N GLY A 152 -15.19 -8.88 2.84
CA GLY A 152 -16.16 -7.88 3.32
C GLY A 152 -15.56 -6.63 4.00
N GLU A 153 -14.67 -6.82 4.99
CA GLU A 153 -14.11 -5.69 5.75
C GLU A 153 -13.09 -4.87 4.95
N PHE A 154 -12.26 -5.50 4.11
CA PHE A 154 -11.12 -4.85 3.46
C PHE A 154 -11.17 -4.81 1.92
N GLY A 155 -12.15 -5.44 1.32
CA GLY A 155 -12.29 -5.62 -0.12
C GLY A 155 -11.21 -6.48 -0.77
N ILE A 156 -10.28 -7.06 0.00
CA ILE A 156 -9.07 -7.71 -0.54
C ILE A 156 -8.81 -8.98 0.24
N THR A 157 -8.64 -10.12 -0.43
CA THR A 157 -8.42 -11.39 0.28
C THR A 157 -6.98 -11.53 0.81
N PRO A 158 -6.78 -12.15 2.00
CA PRO A 158 -5.45 -12.45 2.49
C PRO A 158 -4.65 -13.33 1.53
N THR A 159 -5.29 -14.28 0.84
CA THR A 159 -4.65 -15.15 -0.16
C THR A 159 -4.02 -14.36 -1.30
N TRP A 160 -4.74 -13.37 -1.85
CA TRP A 160 -4.18 -12.54 -2.93
C TRP A 160 -3.00 -11.72 -2.40
N LEU A 161 -3.15 -11.09 -1.23
CA LEU A 161 -2.10 -10.27 -0.63
C LEU A 161 -0.85 -11.07 -0.26
N SER A 162 -0.99 -12.30 0.23
CA SER A 162 0.14 -13.18 0.56
C SER A 162 0.91 -13.55 -0.70
N GLN A 163 0.22 -13.97 -1.77
CA GLN A 163 0.81 -14.32 -3.06
C GLN A 163 1.51 -13.11 -3.71
N THR A 164 0.85 -11.95 -3.76
CA THR A 164 1.42 -10.71 -4.28
C THR A 164 2.66 -10.28 -3.49
N SER A 165 2.63 -10.42 -2.16
CA SER A 165 3.79 -10.09 -1.31
C SER A 165 4.98 -11.01 -1.60
N LEU A 166 4.76 -12.32 -1.77
CA LEU A 166 5.82 -13.27 -2.13
C LEU A 166 6.40 -12.98 -3.53
N GLN A 167 5.54 -12.66 -4.50
CA GLN A 167 5.97 -12.25 -5.84
C GLN A 167 6.81 -10.97 -5.80
N LEU A 168 6.43 -10.01 -4.95
CA LEU A 168 7.16 -8.77 -4.75
C LEU A 168 8.55 -9.01 -4.15
N ALA A 169 8.65 -9.90 -3.15
CA ALA A 169 9.93 -10.31 -2.56
C ALA A 169 10.85 -10.93 -3.62
N ALA A 170 10.32 -11.82 -4.46
CA ALA A 170 11.07 -12.44 -5.56
C ALA A 170 11.47 -11.44 -6.67
N ALA A 171 10.73 -10.35 -6.82
CA ALA A 171 10.96 -9.28 -7.78
C ALA A 171 11.83 -8.14 -7.25
N ALA A 172 12.32 -8.20 -6.00
CA ALA A 172 12.88 -7.05 -5.29
C ALA A 172 13.99 -6.29 -6.02
N GLU A 173 14.87 -6.98 -6.74
CA GLU A 173 15.95 -6.35 -7.52
C GLU A 173 15.47 -5.65 -8.79
N ARG A 174 14.32 -6.07 -9.33
CA ARG A 174 13.77 -5.51 -10.57
C ARG A 174 12.89 -4.28 -10.32
N ILE A 175 12.39 -4.11 -9.10
CA ILE A 175 11.45 -3.02 -8.77
C ILE A 175 12.11 -1.82 -8.09
N VAL A 176 13.39 -1.92 -7.72
CA VAL A 176 14.09 -0.77 -7.14
C VAL A 176 14.27 0.31 -8.20
N ASP A 177 13.92 1.54 -7.85
CA ASP A 177 14.03 2.68 -8.74
C ASP A 177 14.32 3.90 -7.87
N THR A 178 15.43 4.59 -8.11
CA THR A 178 15.84 5.78 -7.35
C THR A 178 15.66 7.08 -8.14
N THR A 179 14.99 7.04 -9.29
CA THR A 179 14.75 8.21 -10.16
C THR A 179 14.10 9.32 -9.33
N VAL A 180 14.72 10.49 -9.27
CA VAL A 180 14.17 11.63 -8.55
C VAL A 180 13.06 12.26 -9.40
N CYS A 181 11.82 12.11 -8.94
CA CYS A 181 10.64 12.72 -9.54
C CYS A 181 9.54 12.84 -8.47
N PRO A 182 8.53 13.71 -8.67
CA PRO A 182 7.49 13.92 -7.66
C PRO A 182 6.80 12.63 -7.22
N VAL A 183 6.51 11.73 -8.18
CA VAL A 183 5.85 10.44 -7.92
C VAL A 183 6.35 9.39 -8.90
N ARG A 184 6.58 8.17 -8.41
CA ARG A 184 6.98 7.01 -9.22
C ARG A 184 6.30 5.76 -8.70
N ARG A 185 5.56 5.08 -9.56
CA ARG A 185 5.03 3.74 -9.29
C ARG A 185 6.13 2.71 -9.55
N VAL A 186 6.34 1.82 -8.60
CA VAL A 186 7.32 0.72 -8.67
C VAL A 186 6.74 -0.64 -8.30
N LEU A 187 5.57 -0.67 -7.65
CA LEU A 187 4.87 -1.91 -7.37
C LEU A 187 4.22 -2.45 -8.66
N PRO A 188 4.46 -3.71 -9.05
CA PRO A 188 3.97 -4.30 -10.29
C PRO A 188 2.53 -4.83 -10.16
N PHE A 189 1.73 -4.19 -9.30
CA PHE A 189 0.33 -4.54 -9.06
C PHE A 189 -0.45 -3.27 -8.71
N VAL A 190 -1.77 -3.37 -8.79
CA VAL A 190 -2.71 -2.43 -8.19
C VAL A 190 -3.68 -3.22 -7.33
N ILE A 191 -4.17 -2.58 -6.28
CA ILE A 191 -5.24 -3.11 -5.45
C ILE A 191 -6.56 -2.59 -6.00
N VAL A 192 -7.48 -3.49 -6.33
CA VAL A 192 -8.85 -3.18 -6.70
C VAL A 192 -9.76 -3.90 -5.70
N PRO A 193 -10.28 -3.20 -4.68
CA PRO A 193 -11.09 -3.85 -3.66
C PRO A 193 -12.47 -4.22 -4.21
N ASP A 194 -12.98 -5.36 -3.76
CA ASP A 194 -14.37 -5.80 -3.94
C ASP A 194 -15.04 -5.89 -2.56
N PHE A 195 -15.80 -4.85 -2.20
CA PHE A 195 -16.54 -4.79 -0.93
C PHE A 195 -17.87 -5.56 -0.96
N GLY A 196 -18.18 -6.27 -2.06
CA GLY A 196 -19.48 -6.88 -2.29
C GLY A 196 -20.60 -5.84 -2.48
N SER A 197 -21.82 -6.33 -2.76
CA SER A 197 -23.00 -5.51 -3.08
C SER A 197 -23.63 -4.78 -1.87
N SER A 198 -22.84 -4.36 -0.88
CA SER A 198 -23.33 -3.44 0.15
C SER A 198 -23.28 -2.00 -0.39
N ALA A 199 -24.25 -1.73 -1.27
CA ALA A 199 -24.67 -0.37 -1.58
C ALA A 199 -25.10 0.35 -0.29
N ASP A 200 -24.96 1.67 -0.29
CA ASP A 200 -25.35 2.63 0.76
C ASP A 200 -24.25 3.00 1.77
N PHE A 201 -23.22 3.72 1.28
CA PHE A 201 -22.40 4.56 2.17
C PHE A 201 -22.18 6.00 1.65
N ASP A 202 -22.77 6.35 0.50
CA ASP A 202 -22.60 7.64 -0.17
C ASP A 202 -23.74 8.63 0.13
N SER A 203 -24.25 8.63 1.37
CA SER A 203 -24.94 9.82 1.87
C SER A 203 -23.88 10.77 2.40
N ALA A 204 -23.54 11.76 1.57
CA ALA A 204 -22.87 12.97 2.05
C ALA A 204 -23.65 13.54 3.25
N PRO A 205 -22.99 14.08 4.29
CA PRO A 205 -23.71 14.79 5.34
C PRO A 205 -24.47 15.95 4.70
N ASP A 206 -25.79 15.94 4.86
CA ASP A 206 -26.66 17.07 4.58
C ASP A 206 -26.23 18.20 5.53
N PHE A 207 -25.36 19.09 5.04
CA PHE A 207 -25.17 20.38 5.68
C PHE A 207 -26.44 21.18 5.42
N GLY A 208 -27.42 20.93 6.29
CA GLY A 208 -28.65 21.69 6.37
C GLY A 208 -28.34 23.17 6.23
N SER A 209 -28.93 23.74 5.18
CA SER A 209 -28.89 25.15 4.85
C SER A 209 -29.37 25.98 6.03
N ALA A 210 -28.41 26.53 6.77
CA ALA A 210 -28.65 27.60 7.73
C ALA A 210 -28.57 28.95 7.01
N ILE A 211 -29.61 29.32 6.24
CA ILE A 211 -30.05 30.68 5.84
C ILE A 211 -31.52 30.46 5.40
N GLU A 212 -32.58 31.03 5.97
CA GLU A 212 -32.85 32.37 6.53
C GLU A 212 -33.96 32.26 7.60
#